data_AF-A0A3P7KQL0-F1
#
_entry.id   AF-A0A3P7KQL0-F1
#
_cell.length_a   1.000
_cell.length_b   1.000
_cell.length_c   1.000
_cell.angle_alpha   90.00
_cell.angle_beta   90.00
_cell.angle_gamma   90.00
#
_symmetry.space_group_name_H-M   'P 1'
#
loop_
_entity.id
_entity.type
_entity.pdbx_description
1 polymer ?
#
loop_
_entity_poly.entity_id
_entity_poly.type
_entity_poly.pdbx_seq_one_letter_code
_entity_poly.pdbx_strand_id
1 'polypeptide(L)'
;MVQSDKKQWKAYGGSNETNNANDRQPLSPPDDFLSVSPSPIGHSARMRHLSEAHSGSETDADDFVLLDSISKRTLFDLIGALNVAYPDYDFSDVKSNCFSLIPGAEIVMEAVDSKFFATVNNYSTIREELWHAIEDEIE
;
A
#
# COMPACT_ATOMS: atom_id res chain seq x y z
N MET A 1 15.44 23.70 1.05
CA MET A 1 14.53 22.55 1.12
C MET A 1 14.75 21.67 2.36
N VAL A 2 15.98 21.21 2.64
CA VAL A 2 16.30 20.20 3.70
C VAL A 2 15.92 20.59 5.14
N GLN A 3 15.87 21.88 5.49
CA GLN A 3 15.57 22.31 6.86
C GLN A 3 14.09 22.16 7.23
N SER A 4 13.18 22.33 6.26
CA SER A 4 11.75 22.19 6.46
C SER A 4 11.40 20.73 6.79
N ASP A 5 11.96 19.81 6.03
CA ASP A 5 11.76 18.37 6.17
C ASP A 5 12.22 17.86 7.54
N LYS A 6 13.41 18.30 7.99
CA LYS A 6 13.95 17.96 9.32
C LYS A 6 13.06 18.45 10.47
N LYS A 7 12.37 19.59 10.29
CA LYS A 7 11.45 20.12 11.29
C LYS A 7 10.15 19.30 11.31
N GLN A 8 9.64 18.91 10.14
CA GLN A 8 8.44 18.10 9.99
C GLN A 8 8.65 16.68 10.54
N TRP A 9 9.80 16.07 10.29
CA TRP A 9 10.17 14.76 10.86
C TRP A 9 10.13 14.76 12.39
N LYS A 10 10.68 15.81 13.02
CA LYS A 10 10.63 15.97 14.48
C LYS A 10 9.21 16.17 15.01
N ALA A 11 8.38 16.93 14.29
CA ALA A 11 6.98 17.15 14.67
C ALA A 11 6.15 15.87 14.56
N TYR A 12 6.47 15.00 13.60
CA TYR A 12 5.84 13.69 13.40
C TYR A 12 6.25 12.63 14.45
N GLY A 13 7.14 12.98 15.40
CA GLY A 13 7.61 12.06 16.44
C GLY A 13 8.92 11.33 16.08
N GLY A 14 9.59 11.74 15.00
CA GLY A 14 10.94 11.31 14.68
C GLY A 14 11.96 11.85 15.70
N SER A 15 12.38 11.02 16.64
CA SER A 15 13.47 11.39 17.57
C SER A 15 14.82 11.47 16.84
N ASN A 16 15.81 12.16 17.43
CA ASN A 16 17.19 12.20 16.92
C ASN A 16 17.91 10.83 17.01
N GLU A 17 17.30 9.81 17.63
CA GLU A 17 17.89 8.49 17.79
C GLU A 17 17.57 7.62 16.58
N THR A 18 18.63 7.17 15.90
CA THR A 18 18.60 6.34 14.68
C THR A 18 17.78 5.06 14.80
N ASN A 19 17.47 4.61 16.02
CA ASN A 19 16.69 3.39 16.24
C ASN A 19 15.18 3.55 15.98
N ASN A 20 14.61 4.74 16.12
CA ASN A 20 13.14 4.92 16.04
C ASN A 20 12.61 5.03 14.60
N ALA A 21 13.45 5.47 13.65
CA ALA A 21 13.03 5.68 12.25
C ALA A 21 12.63 4.38 11.53
N ASN A 22 13.22 3.26 11.95
CA ASN A 22 12.97 1.93 11.41
C ASN A 22 11.90 1.16 12.20
N ASP A 23 11.28 1.76 13.22
CA ASP A 23 10.16 1.15 13.92
C ASP A 23 9.06 0.85 12.89
N ARG A 24 8.60 -0.40 12.87
CA ARG A 24 7.64 -0.88 11.90
C ARG A 24 6.23 -0.84 12.46
N GLN A 25 5.29 -0.36 11.67
CA GLN A 25 3.87 -0.31 11.98
C GLN A 25 3.13 -1.24 11.01
N PRO A 26 2.10 -1.97 11.46
CA PRO A 26 1.33 -2.85 10.59
C PRO A 26 0.60 -2.02 9.53
N LEU A 27 0.57 -2.53 8.31
CA LEU A 27 -0.23 -2.00 7.20
C LEU A 27 -1.65 -2.56 7.27
N SER A 28 -2.52 -2.02 6.41
CA SER A 28 -3.79 -2.67 6.13
C SER A 28 -3.56 -4.03 5.48
N PRO A 29 -4.49 -4.98 5.67
CA PRO A 29 -4.54 -6.18 4.85
C PRO A 29 -4.49 -5.79 3.36
N PRO A 30 -3.92 -6.64 2.49
CA PRO A 30 -4.02 -6.43 1.05
C PRO A 30 -5.51 -6.38 0.69
N ASP A 31 -5.98 -5.20 0.31
CA ASP A 31 -7.36 -5.04 -0.14
C ASP A 31 -7.53 -5.75 -1.49
N ASP A 32 -8.66 -6.41 -1.69
CA ASP A 32 -9.13 -6.92 -2.99
C ASP A 32 -9.40 -5.79 -4.02
N PHE A 33 -8.95 -4.56 -3.77
CA PHE A 33 -9.19 -3.39 -4.60
C PHE A 33 -8.57 -3.50 -6.01
N LEU A 34 -7.57 -4.36 -6.17
CA LEU A 34 -6.93 -4.69 -7.44
C LEU A 34 -7.47 -5.97 -8.07
N SER A 35 -8.32 -6.72 -7.36
CA SER A 35 -8.99 -7.94 -7.83
C SER A 35 -10.11 -7.56 -8.81
N VAL A 36 -9.77 -7.06 -9.99
CA VAL A 36 -10.70 -6.91 -11.12
C VAL A 36 -10.96 -8.30 -11.70
N SER A 37 -11.75 -9.10 -10.97
CA SER A 37 -12.30 -10.37 -11.47
C SER A 37 -13.66 -10.09 -12.12
N PRO A 38 -13.82 -10.26 -13.45
CA PRO A 38 -15.12 -10.22 -14.10
C PRO A 38 -15.81 -11.59 -13.97
N SER A 39 -15.94 -12.13 -12.75
CA SER A 39 -16.67 -13.38 -12.51
C SER A 39 -17.94 -13.13 -11.69
N PRO A 40 -19.14 -13.45 -12.21
CA PRO A 40 -20.37 -13.41 -11.44
C PRO A 40 -20.53 -14.72 -10.66
N ILE A 41 -19.58 -15.05 -9.78
CA ILE A 41 -19.72 -16.17 -8.83
C ILE A 41 -19.18 -15.70 -7.49
N GLY A 42 -20.10 -15.52 -6.55
CA GLY A 42 -19.83 -14.92 -5.25
C GLY A 42 -18.77 -15.69 -4.47
N HIS A 43 -17.67 -15.01 -4.21
CA HIS A 43 -16.81 -15.30 -3.06
C HIS A 43 -16.81 -14.06 -2.17
N SER A 44 -17.95 -13.87 -1.50
CA SER A 44 -17.88 -13.31 -0.16
C SER A 44 -17.06 -14.31 0.65
N ALA A 45 -15.80 -14.00 0.93
CA ALA A 45 -15.10 -14.59 2.06
C ALA A 45 -15.73 -14.06 3.35
N ARG A 46 -17.03 -14.34 3.53
CA ARG A 46 -17.66 -14.31 4.83
C ARG A 46 -17.01 -15.46 5.58
N MET A 47 -15.99 -15.14 6.36
CA MET A 47 -15.43 -16.00 7.41
C MET A 47 -16.62 -16.57 8.19
N ARG A 48 -17.03 -17.78 7.82
CA ARG A 48 -18.01 -18.54 8.58
C ARG A 48 -17.27 -18.96 9.84
N HIS A 49 -17.69 -18.42 10.98
CA HIS A 49 -17.39 -19.01 12.28
C HIS A 49 -17.78 -20.50 12.23
N LEU A 50 -16.80 -21.36 12.00
CA LEU A 50 -16.95 -22.80 12.20
C LEU A 50 -16.39 -23.08 13.59
N SER A 51 -17.29 -23.04 14.57
CA SER A 51 -17.06 -23.63 15.88
C SER A 51 -16.85 -25.14 15.75
N GLU A 52 -15.79 -25.62 16.41
CA GLU A 52 -15.60 -26.99 16.92
C GLU A 52 -15.67 -28.18 15.95
N ALA A 53 -14.49 -28.70 15.62
CA ALA A 53 -14.21 -30.13 15.76
C ALA A 53 -12.72 -30.34 16.04
N HIS A 54 -12.42 -30.76 17.27
CA HIS A 54 -11.14 -31.34 17.64
C HIS A 54 -10.84 -32.57 16.77
N SER A 55 -9.70 -32.61 16.09
CA SER A 55 -8.95 -33.86 15.89
C SER A 55 -7.53 -33.55 15.44
N GLY A 56 -6.56 -34.01 16.22
CA GLY A 56 -5.17 -33.58 16.17
C GLY A 56 -4.44 -33.85 14.84
N SER A 57 -3.60 -32.89 14.49
CA SER A 57 -2.36 -33.13 13.75
C SER A 57 -1.37 -32.06 14.21
N GLU A 58 -0.33 -32.54 14.88
CA GLU A 58 0.88 -31.83 15.26
C GLU A 58 1.65 -31.35 14.02
N THR A 59 1.27 -30.19 13.49
CA THR A 59 2.19 -29.37 12.70
C THR A 59 2.14 -27.97 13.29
N ASP A 60 3.11 -27.71 14.16
CA ASP A 60 3.52 -26.40 14.66
C ASP A 60 4.11 -25.57 13.49
N ALA A 61 3.24 -25.28 12.52
CA ALA A 61 3.38 -24.16 11.63
C ALA A 61 2.33 -23.19 12.12
N ASP A 62 2.72 -22.41 13.12
CA ASP A 62 2.14 -21.12 13.42
C ASP A 62 1.89 -20.41 12.08
N ASP A 63 0.65 -20.48 11.58
CA ASP A 63 0.17 -19.73 10.41
C ASP A 63 0.04 -18.28 10.86
N PHE A 64 1.17 -17.71 11.28
CA PHE A 64 1.35 -16.29 11.45
C PHE A 64 1.22 -15.73 10.05
N VAL A 65 0.01 -15.23 9.76
CA VAL A 65 -0.18 -14.20 8.75
C VAL A 65 0.77 -13.07 9.14
N LEU A 66 1.98 -13.08 8.56
CA LEU A 66 2.94 -12.00 8.68
C LEU A 66 2.26 -10.78 8.07
N LEU A 67 1.64 -9.95 8.92
CA LEU A 67 1.09 -8.68 8.50
C LEU A 67 2.24 -7.84 7.95
N ASP A 68 2.08 -7.37 6.71
CA ASP A 68 3.01 -6.45 6.10
C ASP A 68 3.18 -5.22 7.00
N SER A 69 4.40 -4.70 7.03
CA SER A 69 4.75 -3.60 7.93
C SER A 69 5.59 -2.55 7.24
N ILE A 70 5.31 -1.29 7.57
CA ILE A 70 5.95 -0.10 7.02
C ILE A 70 6.81 0.57 8.08
N SER A 71 7.98 1.08 7.70
CA SER A 71 8.79 1.88 8.62
C SER A 71 8.14 3.25 8.86
N LYS A 72 8.33 3.83 10.04
CA LYS A 72 7.92 5.22 10.30
C LYS A 72 8.50 6.20 9.28
N ARG A 73 9.73 5.93 8.79
CA ARG A 73 10.35 6.75 7.76
C ARG A 73 9.58 6.72 6.45
N THR A 74 9.29 5.53 5.93
CA THR A 74 8.52 5.39 4.69
C THR A 74 7.12 5.97 4.84
N LEU A 75 6.45 5.75 5.98
CA LEU A 75 5.14 6.35 6.23
C LEU A 75 5.18 7.89 6.22
N PHE A 76 6.20 8.49 6.82
CA PHE A 76 6.41 9.93 6.76
C PHE A 76 6.62 10.43 5.32
N ASP A 77 7.43 9.73 4.53
CA ASP A 77 7.68 10.09 3.13
C ASP A 77 6.37 10.02 2.31
N LEU A 78 5.53 9.00 2.53
CA LEU A 78 4.21 8.87 1.86
C LEU A 78 3.23 9.98 2.27
N ILE A 79 3.14 10.30 3.56
CA ILE A 79 2.32 11.43 4.04
C ILE A 79 2.83 12.76 3.47
N GLY A 80 4.16 12.92 3.37
CA GLY A 80 4.80 14.06 2.73
C GLY A 80 4.37 14.20 1.26
N ALA A 81 4.42 13.11 0.50
CA ALA A 81 3.98 13.09 -0.90
C ALA A 81 2.50 13.47 -1.05
N LEU A 82 1.61 12.97 -0.18
CA LEU A 82 0.18 13.34 -0.19
C LEU A 82 -0.03 14.83 0.08
N ASN A 83 0.64 15.39 1.09
CA ASN A 83 0.53 16.81 1.41
C ASN A 83 1.06 17.73 0.28
N VAL A 84 2.03 17.27 -0.51
CA VAL A 84 2.53 18.00 -1.68
C VAL A 84 1.55 17.90 -2.86
N ALA A 85 1.03 16.70 -3.13
CA ALA A 85 0.11 16.47 -4.26
C ALA A 85 -1.27 17.11 -4.05
N TYR A 86 -1.73 17.20 -2.80
CA TYR A 86 -3.06 17.68 -2.44
C TYR A 86 -2.97 18.74 -1.33
N PRO A 87 -2.51 19.97 -1.65
CA PRO A 87 -2.26 21.02 -0.65
C PRO A 87 -3.51 21.53 0.06
N ASP A 88 -4.70 21.30 -0.50
CA ASP A 88 -5.98 21.69 0.09
C ASP A 88 -6.51 20.68 1.13
N TYR A 89 -5.80 19.57 1.34
CA TYR A 89 -6.16 18.51 2.28
C TYR A 89 -5.06 18.34 3.34
N ASP A 90 -5.46 18.00 4.56
CA ASP A 90 -4.54 17.71 5.66
C ASP A 90 -4.40 16.20 5.88
N PHE A 91 -3.22 15.66 5.64
CA PHE A 91 -2.91 14.23 5.84
C PHE A 91 -2.09 13.97 7.11
N SER A 92 -1.95 14.96 8.01
CA SER A 92 -1.12 14.83 9.22
C SER A 92 -1.55 13.70 10.15
N ASP A 93 -2.84 13.33 10.14
CA ASP A 93 -3.43 12.29 10.99
C ASP A 93 -3.56 10.92 10.30
N VAL A 94 -3.07 10.76 9.07
CA VAL A 94 -3.13 9.48 8.34
C VAL A 94 -2.26 8.43 9.02
N LYS A 95 -2.78 7.19 9.12
CA LYS A 95 -2.14 6.08 9.82
C LYS A 95 -1.66 5.00 8.86
N SER A 96 -0.79 4.11 9.35
CA SER A 96 -0.24 3.00 8.56
C SER A 96 -1.31 2.06 8.00
N ASN A 97 -2.44 1.89 8.70
CA ASN A 97 -3.61 1.12 8.25
C ASN A 97 -4.49 1.88 7.22
N CYS A 98 -3.99 2.96 6.63
CA CYS A 98 -4.58 3.56 5.42
C CYS A 98 -3.75 3.20 4.18
N PHE A 99 -2.67 2.44 4.35
CA PHE A 99 -1.77 2.01 3.29
C PHE A 99 -1.70 0.49 3.26
N SER A 100 -1.47 -0.06 2.07
CA SER A 100 -1.19 -1.48 1.85
C SER A 100 0.06 -1.63 1.00
N LEU A 101 0.84 -2.67 1.27
CA LEU A 101 2.00 -3.01 0.46
C LEU A 101 1.51 -3.81 -0.75
N ILE A 102 1.96 -3.43 -1.94
CA ILE A 102 1.69 -4.19 -3.16
C ILE A 102 2.97 -4.95 -3.51
N PRO A 103 2.92 -6.29 -3.65
CA PRO A 103 4.14 -7.11 -3.74
C PRO A 103 4.87 -7.00 -5.08
N GLY A 104 4.28 -6.36 -6.10
CA GLY A 104 4.92 -6.17 -7.40
C GLY A 104 4.30 -5.05 -8.22
N ALA A 105 5.14 -4.34 -8.99
CA ALA A 105 4.71 -3.25 -9.86
C ALA A 105 3.74 -3.72 -10.95
N GLU A 106 3.92 -4.92 -11.49
CA GLU A 106 3.06 -5.50 -12.53
C GLU A 106 1.58 -5.54 -12.14
N ILE A 107 1.28 -5.80 -10.85
CA ILE A 107 -0.11 -5.81 -10.34
C ILE A 107 -0.72 -4.40 -10.42
N VAL A 108 0.08 -3.38 -10.09
CA VAL A 108 -0.34 -1.98 -10.20
C VAL A 108 -0.52 -1.60 -11.66
N MET A 109 0.42 -2.00 -12.51
CA MET A 109 0.38 -1.74 -13.95
C MET A 109 -0.87 -2.34 -14.59
N GLU A 110 -1.19 -3.60 -14.30
CA GLU A 110 -2.40 -4.26 -14.81
C GLU A 110 -3.68 -3.56 -14.33
N ALA A 111 -3.74 -3.16 -13.05
CA ALA A 111 -4.90 -2.46 -12.51
C ALA A 111 -5.09 -1.07 -13.12
N VAL A 112 -4.00 -0.34 -13.37
CA VAL A 112 -4.00 0.95 -14.06
C VAL A 112 -4.40 0.76 -15.51
N ASP A 113 -3.77 -0.18 -16.22
CA ASP A 113 -4.05 -0.51 -17.62
C ASP A 113 -5.55 -0.81 -17.79
N SER A 114 -6.10 -1.69 -16.96
CA SER A 114 -7.52 -2.09 -17.00
C SER A 114 -8.47 -0.90 -16.84
N LYS A 115 -8.19 -0.01 -15.87
CA LYS A 115 -9.00 1.21 -15.67
C LYS A 115 -8.84 2.19 -16.82
N PHE A 116 -7.63 2.35 -17.35
CA PHE A 116 -7.36 3.35 -18.39
C PHE A 116 -7.89 2.89 -19.75
N PHE A 117 -7.83 1.59 -20.08
CA PHE A 117 -8.52 1.04 -21.24
C PHE A 117 -10.03 1.30 -21.21
N ALA A 118 -10.64 1.32 -20.03
CA ALA A 118 -12.08 1.57 -19.88
C ALA A 118 -12.46 3.06 -19.91
N THR A 119 -11.54 3.98 -19.58
CA THR A 119 -11.87 5.39 -19.30
C THR A 119 -11.11 6.41 -20.16
N VAL A 120 -9.98 6.04 -20.74
CA VAL A 120 -9.10 6.91 -21.51
C VAL A 120 -9.17 6.54 -22.99
N ASN A 121 -9.60 7.49 -23.82
CA ASN A 121 -9.62 7.30 -25.26
C ASN A 121 -8.20 7.15 -25.81
N ASN A 122 -8.00 6.20 -26.73
CA ASN A 122 -6.71 5.89 -27.35
C ASN A 122 -5.61 5.48 -26.35
N TYR A 123 -5.97 4.91 -25.20
CA TYR A 123 -4.97 4.46 -24.23
C TYR A 123 -3.94 3.48 -24.83
N SER A 124 -4.39 2.58 -25.71
CA SER A 124 -3.53 1.62 -26.41
C SER A 124 -2.35 2.26 -27.16
N THR A 125 -2.47 3.51 -27.62
CA THR A 125 -1.39 4.18 -28.35
C THR A 125 -0.40 4.88 -27.43
N ILE A 126 -0.82 5.27 -26.21
CA ILE A 126 0.01 6.02 -25.26
C ILE A 126 0.55 5.15 -24.11
N ARG A 127 0.06 3.91 -23.97
CA ARG A 127 0.43 2.99 -22.88
C ARG A 127 1.94 2.82 -22.73
N GLU A 128 2.63 2.49 -23.82
CA GLU A 128 4.08 2.25 -23.79
C GLU A 128 4.85 3.52 -23.41
N GLU A 129 4.46 4.67 -23.95
CA GLU A 129 5.08 5.96 -23.65
C GLU A 129 4.89 6.35 -22.17
N LEU A 130 3.70 6.10 -21.61
CA LEU A 130 3.41 6.33 -20.19
C LEU A 130 4.32 5.50 -19.28
N TRP A 131 4.38 4.18 -19.51
CA TRP A 131 5.19 3.31 -18.65
C TRP A 131 6.69 3.57 -18.82
N HIS A 132 7.13 3.92 -20.03
CA HIS A 132 8.52 4.31 -20.26
C HIS A 132 8.88 5.62 -19.56
N ALA A 133 8.00 6.63 -19.59
CA ALA A 133 8.24 7.90 -18.91
C ALA A 133 8.26 7.76 -17.38
N ILE A 134 7.47 6.81 -16.83
CA ILE A 134 7.51 6.51 -15.39
C ILE A 134 8.84 5.88 -15.02
N GLU A 135 9.29 4.87 -15.77
CA GLU A 135 10.57 4.19 -15.51
C GLU A 135 11.75 5.18 -15.54
N ASP A 136 11.80 6.07 -16.55
CA ASP A 136 12.87 7.07 -16.71
C ASP A 136 12.95 8.09 -15.55
N GLU A 137 11.82 8.39 -14.90
CA GLU A 137 11.77 9.36 -13.79
C GLU A 137 12.11 8.75 -12.42
N ILE A 138 11.86 7.45 -12.22
CA ILE A 138 11.95 6.80 -10.90
C ILE A 138 13.13 5.85 -10.72
N GLU A 139 13.85 5.50 -11.79
CA GLU A 139 15.10 4.71 -11.74
C GLU A 139 16.29 5.52 -11.16
#